data_AF-A0A914EDW1-F1
#
_entry.id   AF-A0A914EDW1-F1
#
_cell.length_a   1.000
_cell.length_b   1.000
_cell.length_c   1.000
_cell.angle_alpha   90.00
_cell.angle_beta   90.00
_cell.angle_gamma   90.00
#
_symmetry.space_group_name_H-M   'P 1'
#
loop_
_entity.id
_entity.type
_entity.pdbx_description
1 polymer ?
#
loop_
_entity_poly.entity_id
_entity_poly.type
_entity_poly.pdbx_seq_one_letter_code
_entity_poly.pdbx_strand_id
1 'polypeptide(L)'
;MSKQNGCLDKEWTIHRILSEKIEMRNGQRVRFYKVRWCDSYEVDKNIPRSEVDKYKEMKGKLIEVVGPIQEDDESEKPITESKIALKIGDNIKIMSYEEVKQQYPDELFKFYESRTQLF
;
A
#
# COMPACT_ATOMS: atom_id res chain seq x y z
N MET A 1 19.00 -2.67 31.41
CA MET A 1 17.79 -1.99 30.92
C MET A 1 17.90 -1.90 29.40
N SER A 2 17.16 -2.73 28.66
CA SER A 2 17.24 -2.81 27.20
C SER A 2 16.58 -1.59 26.55
N LYS A 3 17.33 -0.84 25.76
CA LYS A 3 16.79 0.18 24.86
C LYS A 3 16.04 -0.53 23.73
N GLN A 4 14.72 -0.47 23.74
CA GLN A 4 13.93 -0.78 22.55
C GLN A 4 14.06 0.42 21.61
N ASN A 5 14.99 0.32 20.65
CA ASN A 5 15.06 1.24 19.52
C ASN A 5 13.87 0.91 18.60
N GLY A 6 12.70 1.47 18.90
CA GLY A 6 11.51 1.35 18.05
C GLY A 6 11.59 2.31 16.88
N CYS A 7 11.21 1.83 15.69
CA CYS A 7 11.06 2.54 14.40
C CYS A 7 10.10 3.76 14.46
N LEU A 8 10.36 4.73 15.35
CA LEU A 8 9.51 5.87 15.67
C LEU A 8 10.15 7.21 15.26
N ASP A 9 10.70 7.30 14.04
CA ASP A 9 10.87 8.59 13.38
C ASP A 9 9.71 8.78 12.39
N LYS A 10 8.69 9.47 12.91
CA LYS A 10 7.41 9.76 12.28
C LYS A 10 7.52 11.05 11.46
N GLU A 11 7.83 10.97 10.18
CA GLU A 11 7.55 12.13 9.31
C GLU A 11 7.28 11.80 7.83
N TRP A 12 7.42 10.54 7.41
CA TRP A 12 7.08 10.09 6.05
C TRP A 12 6.31 8.77 6.08
N THR A 13 5.18 8.76 6.77
CA THR A 13 4.48 7.52 7.12
C THR A 13 3.60 6.99 5.99
N ILE A 14 4.23 6.39 4.98
CA ILE A 14 3.53 5.45 4.10
C ILE A 14 3.27 4.18 4.91
N HIS A 15 2.09 4.12 5.51
CA HIS A 15 1.68 3.02 6.37
C HIS A 15 1.26 1.78 5.54
N ARG A 16 2.20 1.02 4.98
CA ARG A 16 1.87 -0.24 4.27
C ARG A 16 2.47 -1.47 4.95
N ILE A 17 1.63 -2.46 5.20
CA ILE A 17 2.05 -3.83 5.53
C ILE A 17 2.41 -4.55 4.22
N LEU A 18 3.63 -5.10 4.16
CA LEU A 18 4.18 -5.80 3.00
C LEU A 18 3.98 -7.32 3.10
N SER A 19 4.14 -7.88 4.29
CA SER A 19 3.95 -9.31 4.53
C SER A 19 3.62 -9.60 6.00
N GLU A 20 3.21 -10.84 6.27
CA GLU A 20 3.01 -11.34 7.63
C GLU A 20 3.74 -12.66 7.86
N LYS A 21 4.11 -12.90 9.11
CA LYS A 21 4.57 -14.21 9.58
C LYS A 21 3.98 -14.53 10.95
N ILE A 22 3.92 -15.81 11.27
CA ILE A 22 3.48 -16.30 12.58
C ILE A 22 4.62 -17.12 13.17
N GLU A 23 5.01 -16.80 14.40
CA GLU A 23 6.03 -17.53 15.15
C GLU A 23 5.43 -18.10 16.45
N MET A 24 5.95 -19.24 16.91
CA MET A 24 5.67 -19.74 18.25
C MET A 24 6.68 -19.15 19.24
N ARG A 25 6.20 -18.39 20.23
CA ARG A 25 7.03 -17.86 21.33
C ARG A 25 6.39 -18.26 22.66
N ASN A 26 7.14 -18.95 23.52
CA ASN A 26 6.67 -19.42 24.84
C ASN A 26 5.33 -20.17 24.77
N GLY A 27 5.16 -21.05 23.77
CA GLY A 27 3.92 -21.81 23.57
C GLY A 27 2.75 -21.01 22.98
N GLN A 28 2.93 -19.72 22.67
CA GLN A 28 1.89 -18.87 22.08
C GLN A 28 2.21 -18.52 20.63
N ARG A 29 1.17 -18.47 19.79
CA ARG A 29 1.27 -17.99 18.41
C ARG A 29 1.31 -16.46 18.41
N VAL A 30 2.41 -15.89 17.95
CA VAL A 30 2.59 -14.44 17.84
C VAL A 30 2.64 -14.06 16.36
N ARG A 31 1.80 -13.11 15.95
CA ARG A 31 1.78 -12.57 14.59
C ARG A 31 2.69 -11.35 14.48
N PHE A 32 3.45 -11.32 13.40
CA PHE A 32 4.31 -10.21 13.04
C PHE A 32 4.01 -9.73 11.63
N TYR A 33 4.21 -8.43 11.41
CA TYR A 33 4.04 -7.76 10.13
C TYR A 33 5.34 -7.12 9.68
N LYS A 34 5.71 -7.34 8.42
CA LYS A 34 6.73 -6.54 7.75
C LYS A 34 6.06 -5.27 7.25
N VAL A 35 6.56 -4.12 7.65
CA VAL A 35 6.01 -2.82 7.29
C VAL A 35 7.02 -2.02 6.46
N ARG A 36 6.54 -1.12 5.60
CA ARG A 36 7.42 -0.37 4.67
C ARG A 36 8.40 0.55 5.38
N TRP A 37 8.00 1.13 6.51
CA TRP A 37 8.80 2.12 7.25
C TRP A 37 9.76 1.50 8.27
N CYS A 38 9.87 0.17 8.34
CA CYS A 38 10.73 -0.51 9.31
C CYS A 38 11.44 -1.71 8.67
N ASP A 39 12.74 -1.79 8.90
CA ASP A 39 13.56 -2.89 8.37
C ASP A 39 13.30 -4.22 9.10
N SER A 40 12.75 -4.17 10.31
CA SER A 40 12.33 -5.35 11.06
C SER A 40 10.85 -5.68 10.91
N TYR A 41 10.50 -6.88 11.38
CA TYR A 41 9.11 -7.28 11.59
C TYR A 41 8.60 -6.69 12.92
N GLU A 42 7.42 -6.07 12.88
CA GLU A 42 6.74 -5.52 14.04
C GLU A 42 5.64 -6.47 14.55
N VAL A 43 5.38 -6.45 15.85
CA VAL A 43 4.29 -7.23 16.45
C VAL A 43 2.94 -6.61 16.12
N ASP A 44 1.91 -7.45 15.91
CA ASP A 44 0.53 -7.03 15.58
C ASP A 44 0.02 -5.86 16.46
N LYS A 45 0.25 -5.93 17.78
CA LYS A 45 -0.17 -4.89 18.74
C LYS A 45 0.44 -3.50 18.52
N ASN A 46 1.54 -3.39 17.79
CA ASN A 46 2.21 -2.12 17.50
C ASN A 46 1.72 -1.49 16.19
N ILE A 47 0.89 -2.21 15.41
CA ILE A 47 0.40 -1.74 14.11
C ILE A 47 -0.99 -1.13 14.28
N PRO A 48 -1.26 0.06 13.70
CA PRO A 48 -2.60 0.63 13.69
C PRO A 48 -3.62 -0.35 13.10
N ARG A 49 -4.75 -0.52 13.79
CA ARG A 49 -5.74 -1.54 13.40
C ARG A 49 -6.30 -1.33 12.00
N SER A 50 -6.49 -0.06 11.59
CA SER A 50 -6.90 0.33 10.25
C SER A 50 -5.99 -0.24 9.16
N GLU A 51 -4.69 -0.32 9.41
CA GLU A 51 -3.71 -0.83 8.43
C GLU A 51 -3.71 -2.35 8.37
N VAL A 52 -3.93 -3.00 9.50
CA VAL A 52 -4.12 -4.46 9.55
C VAL A 52 -5.38 -4.87 8.79
N ASP A 53 -6.47 -4.14 8.96
CA ASP A 53 -7.74 -4.44 8.29
C ASP A 53 -7.64 -4.18 6.78
N LYS A 54 -7.04 -3.05 6.35
CA LYS A 54 -6.73 -2.79 4.94
C LYS A 54 -5.87 -3.90 4.34
N TYR A 55 -4.77 -4.29 5.00
CA TYR A 55 -3.92 -5.38 4.52
C TYR A 55 -4.69 -6.68 4.35
N LYS A 56 -5.53 -7.06 5.32
CA LYS A 56 -6.34 -8.28 5.25
C LYS A 56 -7.37 -8.21 4.12
N GLU A 57 -7.99 -7.06 3.90
CA GLU A 57 -8.92 -6.85 2.79
C GLU A 57 -8.23 -7.00 1.43
N MET A 58 -6.98 -6.54 1.33
CA MET A 58 -6.18 -6.58 0.10
C MET A 58 -5.45 -7.92 -0.11
N LYS A 59 -5.22 -8.69 0.97
CA LYS A 59 -4.40 -9.89 0.93
C LYS A 59 -4.98 -10.91 -0.06
N GLY A 60 -4.17 -11.27 -1.06
CA GLY A 60 -4.54 -12.23 -2.09
C GLY A 60 -5.39 -11.67 -3.22
N LYS A 61 -5.74 -10.38 -3.19
CA LYS A 61 -6.36 -9.69 -4.32
C LYS A 61 -5.28 -9.19 -5.27
N LEU A 62 -5.48 -9.40 -6.57
CA LEU A 62 -4.69 -8.71 -7.58
C LEU A 62 -5.12 -7.23 -7.60
N ILE A 63 -4.15 -6.33 -7.49
CA ILE A 63 -4.36 -4.89 -7.57
C ILE A 63 -3.61 -4.38 -8.78
N GLU A 64 -4.31 -3.68 -9.66
CA GLU A 64 -3.79 -3.16 -10.91
C GLU A 64 -4.31 -1.75 -11.12
N VAL A 65 -3.41 -0.82 -11.47
CA VAL A 65 -3.80 0.51 -11.95
C VAL A 65 -4.14 0.37 -13.43
N VAL A 66 -5.40 0.60 -13.78
CA VAL A 66 -5.88 0.53 -15.17
C VAL A 66 -5.45 1.79 -15.93
N GLY A 67 -5.57 2.95 -15.28
CA GLY A 67 -5.10 4.23 -15.82
C GLY A 67 -6.01 5.40 -15.46
N PRO A 68 -5.67 6.61 -15.94
CA PRO A 68 -6.51 7.79 -15.76
C PRO A 68 -7.83 7.67 -16.52
N ILE A 69 -8.89 8.22 -15.94
CA ILE A 69 -10.19 8.38 -16.58
C ILE A 69 -10.17 9.73 -17.31
N GLN A 70 -10.37 9.69 -18.62
CA GLN A 70 -10.62 10.90 -19.42
C GLN A 70 -12.11 11.23 -19.33
N GLU A 71 -12.43 12.45 -18.88
CA GLU A 71 -13.78 13.01 -18.97
C GLU A 71 -13.86 13.82 -20.28
N ASP A 72 -14.96 13.68 -21.03
CA ASP A 72 -15.10 14.08 -22.45
C ASP A 72 -14.85 15.58 -22.77
N ASP A 73 -14.72 16.44 -21.76
CA ASP A 73 -14.62 17.91 -21.91
C ASP A 73 -13.26 18.51 -21.50
N GLU A 74 -12.29 17.70 -21.08
CA GLU A 74 -11.04 18.22 -20.50
C GLU A 74 -9.82 17.90 -21.35
N SER A 75 -9.43 18.89 -22.16
CA SER A 75 -8.09 19.07 -22.74
C SER A 75 -7.00 18.59 -21.78
N GLU A 76 -6.03 17.82 -22.31
CA GLU A 76 -4.85 17.20 -21.66
C GLU A 76 -4.59 17.63 -20.21
N LYS A 77 -5.40 17.15 -19.26
CA LYS A 77 -5.10 17.37 -17.86
C LYS A 77 -3.90 16.53 -17.43
N PRO A 78 -2.98 17.10 -16.63
CA PRO A 78 -1.94 16.31 -15.99
C PRO A 78 -2.55 15.12 -15.26
N ILE A 79 -1.91 13.94 -15.37
CA ILE A 79 -2.36 12.72 -14.69
C ILE A 79 -2.47 12.88 -13.17
N THR A 80 -1.74 13.84 -12.61
CA THR A 80 -1.78 14.22 -11.19
C THR A 80 -3.12 14.83 -10.77
N GLU A 81 -3.89 15.36 -11.71
CA GLU A 81 -5.22 15.94 -11.50
C GLU A 81 -6.34 14.99 -11.93
N SER A 82 -6.01 13.85 -12.52
CA SER A 82 -6.98 12.88 -13.00
C SER A 82 -7.49 11.96 -11.88
N LYS A 83 -8.72 11.49 -12.06
CA LYS A 83 -9.17 10.26 -11.40
C LYS A 83 -8.51 9.07 -12.07
N ILE A 84 -8.12 8.09 -11.27
CA ILE A 84 -7.47 6.86 -11.67
C ILE A 84 -8.40 5.69 -11.39
N ALA A 85 -8.60 4.83 -12.38
CA ALA A 85 -9.28 3.57 -12.21
C ALA A 85 -8.29 2.50 -11.71
N LEU A 86 -8.66 1.83 -10.62
CA LEU A 86 -7.97 0.68 -10.06
C LEU A 86 -8.86 -0.55 -10.13
N LYS A 87 -8.28 -1.67 -10.54
CA LYS A 87 -8.88 -2.99 -10.42
C LYS A 87 -8.38 -3.65 -9.14
N ILE A 88 -9.29 -4.02 -8.24
CA ILE A 88 -9.00 -4.69 -6.98
C ILE A 88 -9.80 -6.00 -6.95
N GLY A 89 -9.14 -7.11 -7.30
CA GLY A 89 -9.83 -8.36 -7.62
C GLY A 89 -10.77 -8.16 -8.81
N ASP A 90 -12.06 -8.41 -8.62
CA ASP A 90 -13.09 -8.25 -9.65
C ASP A 90 -13.79 -6.88 -9.63
N ASN A 91 -13.42 -6.00 -8.70
CA ASN A 91 -14.05 -4.68 -8.55
C ASN A 91 -13.20 -3.57 -9.18
N ILE A 92 -13.87 -2.59 -9.77
CA ILE A 92 -13.25 -1.33 -10.21
C ILE A 92 -13.53 -0.25 -9.16
N LYS A 93 -12.46 0.42 -8.72
CA LYS A 93 -12.52 1.57 -7.81
C LYS A 93 -11.93 2.79 -8.51
N ILE A 94 -12.59 3.93 -8.33
CA ILE A 94 -12.14 5.21 -8.88
C ILE A 94 -11.62 6.05 -7.73
N MET A 95 -10.38 6.53 -7.84
CA MET A 95 -9.70 7.30 -6.80
C MET A 95 -8.90 8.44 -7.43
N SER A 96 -8.66 9.52 -6.71
CA SER A 96 -7.75 10.57 -7.18
C SER A 96 -6.30 10.06 -7.23
N TYR A 97 -5.47 10.66 -8.09
CA TYR A 97 -4.06 10.33 -8.18
C TYR A 97 -3.35 10.36 -6.80
N GLU A 98 -3.62 11.36 -5.96
CA GLU A 98 -3.00 11.46 -4.64
C GLU A 98 -3.42 10.34 -3.70
N GLU A 99 -4.69 9.91 -3.73
CA GLU A 99 -5.12 8.75 -2.94
C GLU A 99 -4.44 7.46 -3.40
N VAL A 100 -4.25 7.30 -4.72
CA VAL A 100 -3.55 6.13 -5.29
C VAL A 100 -2.08 6.14 -4.94
N LYS A 101 -1.42 7.30 -5.03
CA LYS A 101 -0.02 7.48 -4.65
C LYS A 101 0.21 7.18 -3.18
N GLN A 102 -0.73 7.51 -2.30
CA GLN A 102 -0.62 7.21 -0.87
C GLN A 102 -0.93 5.75 -0.54
N GLN A 103 -1.98 5.17 -1.14
CA GLN A 103 -2.50 3.86 -0.76
C GLN A 103 -1.92 2.69 -1.58
N TYR A 104 -1.61 2.93 -2.85
CA TYR A 104 -1.12 1.94 -3.82
C TYR A 104 0.13 2.41 -4.59
N PRO A 105 1.17 2.93 -3.89
CA PRO A 105 2.35 3.49 -4.54
C PRO A 105 3.11 2.49 -5.43
N ASP A 106 3.14 1.21 -5.04
CA ASP A 106 3.90 0.19 -5.79
C ASP A 106 3.19 -0.20 -7.08
N GLU A 107 1.86 -0.27 -7.05
CA GLU A 107 1.03 -0.53 -8.22
C GLU A 107 1.05 0.66 -9.18
N LEU A 108 1.03 1.88 -8.64
CA LEU A 108 1.21 3.10 -9.41
C LEU A 108 2.60 3.15 -10.07
N PHE A 109 3.65 2.78 -9.34
CA PHE A 109 5.01 2.71 -9.88
C PHE A 109 5.11 1.69 -11.01
N LYS A 110 4.59 0.46 -10.81
CA LYS A 110 4.54 -0.59 -11.85
C LYS A 110 3.80 -0.14 -13.11
N PHE A 111 2.72 0.60 -12.96
CA PHE A 111 1.97 1.15 -14.10
C PHE A 111 2.80 2.14 -14.93
N TYR A 112 3.64 2.97 -14.28
CA TYR A 112 4.55 3.84 -15.00
C TYR A 112 5.72 3.08 -15.62
N GLU A 113 6.31 2.11 -14.90
CA GLU A 113 7.38 1.26 -15.45
C GLU A 113 6.96 0.56 -16.74
N SER A 114 5.75 -0.05 -16.74
CA SER A 114 5.24 -0.76 -17.92
C SER A 114 5.00 0.18 -19.11
N ARG A 115 4.67 1.45 -18.87
CA ARG A 115 4.52 2.46 -19.92
C ARG A 115 5.85 3.01 -20.44
N THR A 116 6.87 3.09 -19.59
CA THR A 116 8.20 3.54 -20.02
C THR A 116 8.96 2.48 -20.80
N GLN A 117 8.67 1.18 -20.62
CA GLN A 117 9.28 0.09 -21.39
C GLN A 117 8.68 -0.11 -22.79
N LEU A 118 7.63 0.65 -23.14
CA LEU A 118 6.99 0.64 -24.45
C LEU A 118 7.59 1.66 -25.44
N PHE A 119 8.65 2.35 -25.04
CA PHE A 119 9.46 3.25 -25.86
C PHE A 119 10.90 2.75 -25.94
#